data_AF-A0A967ISW1-F1
#
_entry.id   AF-A0A967ISW1-F1
#
_cell.length_a   1.000
_cell.length_b   1.000
_cell.length_c   1.000
_cell.angle_alpha   90.00
_cell.angle_beta   90.00
_cell.angle_gamma   90.00
#
_symmetry.space_group_name_H-M   'P 1'
#
loop_
_entity.id
_entity.type
_entity.pdbx_description
1 polymer ?
#
loop_
_entity_poly.entity_id
_entity_poly.type
_entity_poly.pdbx_seq_one_letter_code
_entity_poly.pdbx_strand_id
1 'polypeptide(L)' 'QTRVKELGKKVSAAYRGKELVLVGILRGSFVFMADLVRNIDIPVSLDFMAISSYEGTEGSPGAV' A
#
# COMPACT_ATOMS: atom_id res chain seq x y z
N GLN A 1 13.22 0.01 8.28
CA GLN A 1 12.93 -0.58 6.95
C GLN A 1 12.94 -2.12 6.88
N THR A 2 13.37 -2.86 7.91
CA THR A 2 13.45 -4.34 7.86
C THR A 2 12.11 -5.02 7.57
N ARG A 3 11.02 -4.57 8.22
CA ARG A 3 9.68 -5.15 8.04
C ARG A 3 9.11 -4.96 6.64
N VAL A 4 9.28 -3.78 6.04
CA VAL A 4 8.77 -3.50 4.69
C VAL A 4 9.50 -4.35 3.66
N LYS A 5 10.81 -4.55 3.83
CA LYS A 5 11.61 -5.43 2.99
C LYS A 5 11.20 -6.89 3.10
N GLU A 6 10.95 -7.37 4.32
CA GLU A 6 10.40 -8.71 4.55
C GLU A 6 9.04 -8.89 3.87
N LEU A 7 8.17 -7.88 3.98
CA LEU A 7 6.85 -7.90 3.37
C LEU A 7 6.92 -7.91 1.84
N GLY A 8 7.75 -7.06 1.23
CA GLY A 8 7.95 -7.01 -0.22
C GLY A 8 8.43 -8.35 -0.78
N LYS A 9 9.36 -9.02 -0.11
CA LYS A 9 9.79 -10.39 -0.47
C LYS A 9 8.66 -11.41 -0.38
N LYS A 10 7.86 -11.37 0.70
CA LYS A 10 6.72 -12.27 0.88
C LYS A 10 5.66 -12.08 -0.20
N VAL A 11 5.33 -10.83 -0.52
CA VAL A 11 4.39 -10.48 -1.59
C VAL A 11 4.92 -10.96 -2.95
N SER A 12 6.19 -10.66 -3.25
CA SER A 12 6.82 -11.09 -4.52
C SER A 12 6.80 -12.61 -4.70
N ALA A 13 7.04 -13.36 -3.63
CA ALA A 13 6.96 -14.82 -3.67
C ALA A 13 5.52 -15.32 -3.88
N ALA A 14 4.55 -14.73 -3.18
CA ALA A 14 3.14 -15.15 -3.24
C ALA A 14 2.47 -14.85 -4.59
N TYR A 15 2.90 -13.78 -5.26
CA TYR A 15 2.31 -13.30 -6.52
C TYR A 15 3.22 -13.52 -7.73
N ARG A 16 4.27 -14.35 -7.61
CA ARG A 16 5.15 -14.68 -8.73
C ARG A 16 4.35 -15.27 -9.90
N GLY A 17 4.50 -14.66 -11.09
CA GLY A 17 3.78 -15.08 -12.29
C GLY A 17 2.32 -14.66 -12.35
N LYS A 18 1.87 -13.80 -11.42
CA LYS A 18 0.53 -13.20 -11.40
C LYS A 18 0.64 -11.69 -11.58
N GLU A 19 -0.45 -11.08 -12.02
CA GLU A 19 -0.58 -9.63 -12.01
C GLU A 19 -0.87 -9.16 -10.57
N LEU A 20 -0.07 -8.23 -10.09
CA LEU A 20 -0.23 -7.62 -8.77
C LEU A 20 -0.75 -6.19 -8.93
N VAL A 21 -1.87 -5.88 -8.29
CA VAL A 21 -2.40 -4.52 -8.15
C VAL A 21 -2.32 -4.11 -6.69
N LEU A 22 -1.66 -3.00 -6.41
CA LEU A 22 -1.55 -2.41 -5.08
C LEU A 22 -2.46 -1.18 -4.99
N VAL A 23 -3.49 -1.26 -4.16
CA VAL A 23 -4.44 -0.15 -3.94
C VAL A 23 -4.14 0.52 -2.61
N GLY A 24 -3.67 1.76 -2.64
CA GLY A 24 -3.38 2.56 -1.45
C GLY A 24 -4.56 3.47 -1.07
N ILE A 25 -4.85 3.59 0.23
CA ILE A 25 -5.88 4.53 0.72
C ILE A 25 -5.23 5.85 1.11
N LEU A 26 -5.60 6.92 0.40
CA LEU A 26 -5.07 8.25 0.66
C LEU A 26 -5.61 8.84 1.97
N ARG A 27 -4.86 9.71 2.66
CA ARG A 27 -3.50 10.21 2.32
C ARG A 27 -2.34 9.48 3.01
N GLY A 28 -2.61 8.84 4.15
CA GLY A 28 -1.57 8.32 5.04
C GLY A 28 -0.78 7.13 4.51
N SER A 29 -1.31 6.39 3.52
CA SER A 29 -0.65 5.18 3.02
C SER A 29 0.46 5.44 1.99
N PHE A 30 0.60 6.66 1.46
CA PHE A 30 1.44 6.89 0.28
C PHE A 30 2.92 6.56 0.52
N VAL A 31 3.48 7.00 1.66
CA VAL A 31 4.90 6.75 2.01
C VAL A 31 5.15 5.26 2.18
N PHE A 32 4.27 4.57 2.89
CA PHE A 32 4.36 3.13 3.10
C PHE A 32 4.29 2.36 1.77
N MET A 33 3.37 2.75 0.89
CA MET A 33 3.22 2.14 -0.43
C MET A 33 4.48 2.34 -1.28
N ALA A 34 5.06 3.54 -1.28
CA ALA A 34 6.31 3.82 -1.99
C ALA A 34 7.49 2.97 -1.44
N ASP A 35 7.54 2.75 -0.13
CA ASP A 35 8.54 1.89 0.49
C ASP A 35 8.34 0.41 0.13
N LEU A 36 7.08 -0.04 0.09
CA LEU A 36 6.73 -1.42 -0.20
C LEU A 36 7.02 -1.78 -1.66
N VAL A 37 6.60 -0.93 -2.61
CA VAL A 37 6.81 -1.12 -4.05
C VAL A 37 8.29 -1.28 -4.40
N ARG A 38 9.17 -0.49 -3.76
CA ARG A 38 10.62 -0.58 -3.96
C ARG A 38 11.23 -1.91 -3.52
N ASN A 39 10.52 -2.70 -2.72
CA ASN A 39 10.96 -4.02 -2.24
C ASN A 39 10.20 -5.18 -2.90
N ILE A 40 9.40 -4.90 -3.95
CA ILE A 40 8.68 -5.92 -4.72
C ILE A 40 9.45 -6.19 -6.03
N ASP A 41 9.73 -7.46 -6.29
CA ASP A 41 10.59 -7.91 -7.40
C ASP A 41 9.78 -8.37 -8.64
N ILE A 42 8.47 -8.09 -8.68
CA ILE A 42 7.57 -8.47 -9.78
C ILE A 42 6.84 -7.24 -10.33
N PRO A 43 6.36 -7.27 -11.59
CA PRO A 43 5.56 -6.18 -12.14
C PRO A 43 4.35 -5.87 -11.27
N VAL A 44 4.16 -4.59 -10.96
CA VAL A 44 3.09 -4.12 -10.08
C VAL A 44 2.39 -2.92 -10.68
N SER A 45 1.05 -2.94 -10.64
CA SER A 45 0.22 -1.78 -10.93
C SER A 45 -0.16 -1.08 -9.63
N LEU A 46 -0.12 0.24 -9.62
CA LEU A 46 -0.46 1.06 -8.45
C LEU A 46 -1.75 1.83 -8.71
N ASP A 47 -2.64 1.79 -7.72
CA ASP A 47 -3.88 2.57 -7.73
C ASP A 47 -4.09 3.20 -6.34
N PHE A 48 -4.85 4.29 -6.30
CA PHE A 48 -5.13 5.02 -5.08
C PHE A 48 -6.62 5.33 -4.96
N MET A 49 -7.18 5.06 -3.79
CA MET A 49 -8.54 5.42 -3.46
C MET A 49 -8.55 6.47 -2.35
N ALA A 50 -9.26 7.58 -2.57
CA ALA A 50 -9.53 8.56 -1.53
C ALA A 50 -10.86 8.21 -0.85
N ILE A 51 -10.81 7.92 0.45
CA ILE A 51 -12.00 7.71 1.27
C ILE A 51 -12.12 8.91 2.21
N SER A 52 -13.19 9.67 2.08
CA SER A 52 -13.60 10.60 3.14
C SER A 52 -14.22 9.80 4.27
N SER A 53 -13.72 9.95 5.49
CA SER A 53 -14.40 9.37 6.65
C SER A 53 -15.83 9.93 6.72
N TYR A 54 -16.82 9.05 6.84
CA TYR A 54 -18.17 9.49 7.21
C TYR A 54 -18.06 10.22 8.54
N GLU A 55 -18.55 11.46 8.61
CA GLU A 55 -18.69 12.19 9.87
C GLU A 55 -19.55 11.35 10.82
N GLY A 56 -18.93 10.69 11.82
CA GLY A 56 -19.70 10.00 12.86
C GLY A 56 -19.10 8.75 13.49
N THR A 57 -18.02 8.16 12.95
CA THR A 57 -17.31 7.08 13.66
C THR A 57 -15.86 7.46 13.84
N GLU A 58 -15.53 7.82 15.08
CA GLU A 58 -14.21 8.28 15.54
C GLU A 58 -13.08 7.34 15.09
N GLY A 59 -12.17 7.91 14.29
CA GLY A 59 -10.95 7.25 13.84
C GLY A 59 -10.08 8.26 13.11
N SER A 60 -9.52 9.20 13.87
CA SER A 60 -8.56 10.26 13.48
C SER A 60 -8.49 10.65 11.99
N PRO A 61 -9.14 11.74 11.58
CA PRO A 61 -8.90 12.32 10.27
C PRO A 61 -7.54 13.03 10.28
N GLY A 62 -6.56 12.44 9.59
CA GLY A 62 -5.37 13.15 9.14
C GLY A 62 -5.80 14.21 8.12
N ALA A 63 -6.02 15.44 8.61
CA ALA A 63 -6.47 16.59 7.86
C ALA A 63 -5.50 17.00 6.73
N VAL A 64 -6.13 17.68 5.75
CA VAL A 64 -5.71 18.33 4.49
C VAL A 64 -4.30 18.13 3.91
#